data_AF-A0AA42NMC1-F1
#
_entry.id   AF-A0AA42NMC1-F1
#
_cell.length_a   1.000
_cell.length_b   1.000
_cell.length_c   1.000
_cell.angle_alpha   90.00
_cell.angle_beta   90.00
_cell.angle_gamma   90.00
#
_symmetry.space_group_name_H-M   'P 1'
#
loop_
_entity.id
_entity.type
_entity.pdbx_description
1 polymer ?
#
loop_
_entity_poly.entity_id
_entity_poly.type
_entity_poly.pdbx_seq_one_letter_code
_entity_poly.pdbx_strand_id
1 'polypeptide(L)'
;MPCPPARIVCSDPVLASNLRGLCGDCEVIVDPHDCSRAPLCRWLDDAGLGTDGRVQAALSDAVATLERTRHAFRSRELGQLRRRLEQLLVELSAPPE
;
A
#
# COMPACT_ATOMS: atom_id res chain seq x y z
N MET A 1 11.87 -8.72 28.93
CA MET A 1 10.96 -8.30 27.85
C MET A 1 11.37 -9.06 26.60
N PRO A 2 10.49 -9.83 25.93
CA PRO A 2 10.84 -10.46 24.67
C PRO A 2 11.13 -9.37 23.62
N CYS A 3 12.20 -9.56 22.85
CA CYS A 3 12.57 -8.68 21.75
C CYS A 3 11.46 -8.76 20.68
N PRO A 4 10.99 -7.63 20.11
CA PRO A 4 9.98 -7.69 19.06
C PRO A 4 10.53 -8.42 17.82
N PRO A 5 9.69 -9.20 17.11
CA PRO A 5 10.08 -9.89 15.89
C PRO A 5 10.59 -8.88 14.86
N ALA A 6 11.65 -9.24 14.13
CA ALA A 6 12.19 -8.39 13.07
C ALA A 6 11.18 -8.29 11.93
N ARG A 7 10.91 -7.06 11.48
CA ARG A 7 9.90 -6.76 10.44
C ARG A 7 10.60 -6.48 9.13
N ILE A 8 10.23 -7.21 8.07
CA ILE A 8 10.89 -7.11 6.77
C ILE A 8 9.83 -6.93 5.67
N VAL A 9 10.01 -5.90 4.85
CA VAL A 9 9.25 -5.71 3.60
C VAL A 9 10.08 -6.27 2.46
N CYS A 10 9.55 -7.24 1.72
CA CYS A 10 10.25 -7.91 0.64
C CYS A 10 9.29 -8.27 -0.50
N SER A 11 9.35 -7.52 -1.59
CA SER A 11 8.47 -7.71 -2.76
C SER A 11 8.81 -8.95 -3.61
N ASP A 12 9.95 -9.61 -3.35
CA ASP A 12 10.36 -10.83 -4.05
C ASP A 12 9.82 -12.06 -3.30
N PRO A 13 8.95 -12.87 -3.92
CA PRO A 13 8.30 -14.00 -3.25
C PRO A 13 9.28 -15.13 -2.90
N VAL A 14 10.35 -15.33 -3.69
CA VAL A 14 11.36 -16.36 -3.44
C VAL A 14 12.22 -15.94 -2.25
N LEU A 15 12.67 -14.69 -2.24
CA LEU A 15 13.45 -14.15 -1.14
C LEU A 15 12.63 -14.08 0.15
N ALA A 16 11.35 -13.69 0.07
CA ALA A 16 10.45 -13.67 1.22
C ALA A 16 10.24 -15.06 1.83
N SER A 17 10.11 -16.10 1.00
CA SER A 17 10.03 -17.50 1.46
C SER A 17 11.30 -17.92 2.19
N ASN A 18 12.47 -17.58 1.63
CA ASN A 18 13.76 -17.86 2.26
C ASN A 18 13.92 -17.11 3.59
N LEU A 19 13.50 -15.84 3.67
CA LEU A 19 13.55 -15.04 4.89
C LEU A 19 12.69 -15.63 6.01
N ARG A 20 11.49 -16.13 5.68
CA ARG A 20 10.62 -16.83 6.65
C ARG A 20 11.24 -18.13 7.16
N GLY A 21 11.98 -18.85 6.30
CA GLY A 21 12.65 -20.09 6.68
C GLY A 21 13.94 -19.87 7.50
N LEU A 22 14.66 -18.78 7.23
CA LEU A 22 15.94 -18.48 7.87
C LEU A 22 15.79 -17.74 9.21
N CYS A 23 14.71 -16.98 9.36
CA CYS A 23 14.47 -16.16 10.53
C CYS A 23 13.17 -16.61 11.23
N GLY A 24 13.33 -17.40 12.31
CA GLY A 24 12.22 -18.02 13.03
C GLY A 24 11.23 -17.03 13.67
N ASP A 25 11.69 -15.80 13.95
CA ASP A 25 10.89 -14.72 14.53
C ASP A 25 10.78 -13.51 13.57
N CYS A 26 10.92 -13.70 12.25
CA CYS A 26 10.72 -12.61 11.30
C CYS A 26 9.29 -12.58 10.76
N GLU A 27 8.69 -11.39 10.75
CA GLU A 27 7.43 -11.13 10.07
C GLU A 27 7.76 -10.50 8.70
N VAL A 28 7.32 -11.13 7.60
CA VAL A 28 7.67 -10.72 6.22
C VAL A 28 6.41 -10.40 5.41
N ILE A 29 6.29 -9.13 4.98
CA ILE A 29 5.23 -8.63 4.09
C ILE A 29 5.73 -8.64 2.64
N VAL A 30 4.97 -9.27 1.74
CA VAL A 30 5.30 -9.40 0.31
C VAL A 30 4.45 -8.47 -0.54
N ASP A 31 3.16 -8.37 -0.21
CA ASP A 31 2.22 -7.51 -0.87
C ASP A 31 1.60 -6.50 0.12
N PRO A 32 1.30 -5.25 -0.28
CA PRO A 32 0.56 -4.31 0.56
C PRO A 32 -0.79 -4.87 1.08
N HIS A 33 -1.47 -5.73 0.33
CA HIS A 33 -2.68 -6.43 0.76
C HIS A 33 -2.42 -7.49 1.82
N ASP A 34 -1.18 -7.97 1.98
CA ASP A 34 -0.83 -8.82 3.13
C ASP A 34 -0.96 -8.04 4.44
N CYS A 35 -0.84 -6.70 4.42
CA CYS A 35 -1.08 -5.87 5.60
C CYS A 35 -2.53 -5.97 6.10
N SER A 36 -3.52 -5.97 5.19
CA SER A 36 -4.95 -6.04 5.54
C SER A 36 -5.41 -7.45 5.92
N ARG A 37 -4.67 -8.48 5.47
CA ARG A 37 -4.98 -9.90 5.73
C ARG A 37 -4.10 -10.52 6.81
N ALA A 38 -3.02 -9.87 7.21
CA ALA A 38 -2.22 -10.28 8.35
C ALA A 38 -3.02 -10.02 9.64
N PRO A 39 -2.93 -10.90 10.64
CA PRO A 39 -3.49 -10.63 11.98
C PRO A 39 -2.86 -9.41 12.68
N LEU A 40 -1.98 -8.68 11.99
CA LEU A 40 -1.05 -7.68 12.49
C LEU A 40 -1.00 -6.43 11.59
N CYS A 41 -2.16 -5.90 11.22
CA CYS A 41 -2.25 -4.49 10.78
C CYS A 41 -1.66 -3.50 11.82
N ARG A 42 -1.29 -3.99 13.03
CA ARG A 42 -0.43 -3.36 14.04
C ARG A 42 0.94 -2.89 13.55
N TRP A 43 1.41 -3.25 12.36
CA TRP A 43 2.71 -2.79 11.86
C TRP A 43 2.79 -1.27 11.73
N LEU A 44 1.65 -0.64 11.47
CA LEU A 44 1.48 0.81 11.54
C LEU A 44 1.31 1.32 12.98
N ASP A 45 1.12 0.44 13.98
CA ASP A 45 0.77 0.78 15.37
C ASP A 45 -0.41 1.79 15.45
N ASP A 46 -0.58 2.51 16.55
CA ASP A 46 -1.47 3.69 16.63
C ASP A 46 -1.00 4.87 15.74
N ALA A 47 0.13 4.73 15.04
CA ALA A 47 0.54 5.69 14.02
C ALA A 47 -0.33 5.47 12.78
N GLY A 48 -1.58 5.95 12.88
CA GLY A 48 -2.44 6.13 11.73
C GLY A 48 -1.65 6.81 10.62
N LEU A 49 -1.97 6.44 9.38
CA LEU A 49 -1.31 6.95 8.17
C LEU A 49 -0.88 8.41 8.37
N GLY A 50 0.41 8.69 8.21
CA GLY A 50 0.91 10.07 8.18
C GLY A 50 0.14 10.89 7.14
N THR A 51 0.28 12.22 7.14
CA THR A 51 -0.48 13.10 6.24
C THR A 51 -0.41 12.62 4.78
N ASP A 52 0.78 12.24 4.32
CA ASP A 52 1.00 11.75 2.95
C ASP A 52 0.30 10.42 2.69
N GLY A 53 0.34 9.49 3.67
CA GLY A 53 -0.39 8.22 3.58
C GLY A 53 -1.91 8.39 3.53
N ARG A 54 -2.46 9.39 4.25
CA ARG A 54 -3.90 9.72 4.16
C ARG A 54 -4.26 10.33 2.81
N VAL A 55 -3.41 11.20 2.26
CA VAL A 55 -3.61 11.76 0.92
C VAL A 55 -3.54 10.65 -0.12
N GLN A 56 -2.55 9.76 -0.04
CA GLN A 56 -2.41 8.62 -0.95
C GLN A 56 -3.61 7.67 -0.88
N ALA A 57 -4.12 7.37 0.32
CA ALA A 57 -5.34 6.57 0.49
C ALA A 57 -6.56 7.26 -0.14
N ALA A 58 -6.77 8.55 0.14
CA ALA A 58 -7.89 9.31 -0.42
C ALA A 58 -7.83 9.41 -1.96
N LEU A 59 -6.64 9.58 -2.53
CA LEU A 59 -6.44 9.58 -3.99
C LEU A 59 -6.73 8.20 -4.60
N SER A 60 -6.30 7.13 -3.95
CA SER A 60 -6.56 5.75 -4.39
C SER A 60 -8.05 5.44 -4.40
N ASP A 61 -8.77 5.84 -3.35
CA ASP A 61 -10.23 5.70 -3.25
C ASP A 61 -10.97 6.51 -4.32
N ALA A 62 -10.49 7.72 -4.63
CA ALA A 62 -11.06 8.55 -5.69
C ALA A 62 -10.90 7.88 -7.06
N VAL A 63 -9.71 7.33 -7.36
CA VAL A 63 -9.47 6.57 -8.60
C VAL A 63 -10.38 5.35 -8.68
N ALA A 64 -10.44 4.53 -7.63
CA ALA A 64 -11.30 3.34 -7.58
C ALA A 64 -12.79 3.69 -7.76
N THR A 65 -13.22 4.84 -7.25
CA THR A 65 -14.59 5.32 -7.43
C THR A 65 -14.85 5.78 -8.87
N LEU A 66 -13.91 6.48 -9.50
CA LEU A 66 -13.99 6.83 -10.93
C LEU A 66 -14.03 5.58 -11.83
N GLU A 67 -13.30 4.52 -11.46
CA GLU A 67 -13.28 3.27 -12.21
C GLU A 67 -14.58 2.47 -12.06
N ARG A 68 -15.12 2.36 -10.85
CA ARG A 68 -16.43 1.72 -10.62
C ARG A 68 -17.56 2.47 -11.34
N THR A 69 -17.45 3.79 -11.43
CA THR A 69 -18.45 4.65 -12.09
C THR A 69 -18.17 4.87 -13.58
N ARG A 70 -17.15 4.23 -14.16
CA ARG A 70 -16.77 4.37 -15.60
C ARG A 70 -17.92 4.11 -16.57
N HIS A 71 -18.86 3.24 -16.18
CA HIS A 71 -20.01 2.88 -17.00
C HIS A 71 -21.14 3.92 -16.88
N ALA A 72 -21.21 4.64 -15.76
CA ALA A 72 -22.19 5.72 -15.52
C ALA A 72 -21.77 7.05 -16.16
N PHE A 73 -20.46 7.26 -16.38
CA PHE A 73 -19.95 8.49 -16.96
C PHE A 73 -18.94 8.25 -18.09
N ARG A 74 -19.38 8.36 -19.35
CA ARG A 74 -18.49 8.45 -20.53
C ARG A 74 -17.88 9.85 -20.69
N SER A 75 -17.59 10.54 -19.59
CA SER A 75 -17.03 11.89 -19.65
C SER A 75 -15.53 11.83 -19.89
N ARG A 76 -15.08 12.52 -20.95
CA ARG A 76 -13.66 12.71 -21.26
C ARG A 76 -12.92 13.45 -20.14
N GLU A 77 -13.61 14.33 -19.43
CA GLU A 77 -13.06 15.11 -18.30
C GLU A 77 -12.76 14.19 -17.10
N LEU A 78 -13.64 13.22 -16.81
CA LEU A 78 -13.40 12.23 -15.75
C LEU A 78 -12.27 11.28 -16.09
N GLY A 79 -12.12 10.90 -17.37
CA GLY A 79 -10.96 10.13 -17.83
C GLY A 79 -9.64 10.91 -17.72
N GLN A 80 -9.67 12.24 -17.91
CA GLN A 80 -8.51 13.10 -17.66
C GLN A 80 -8.23 13.23 -16.16
N LEU A 81 -9.26 13.40 -15.33
CA LEU A 81 -9.12 13.47 -13.88
C LEU A 81 -8.51 12.19 -13.31
N ARG A 82 -9.00 11.01 -13.72
CA ARG A 82 -8.44 9.71 -13.31
C ARG A 82 -6.95 9.64 -13.57
N ARG A 83 -6.51 9.97 -14.80
CA ARG A 83 -5.09 9.95 -15.17
C ARG A 83 -4.23 10.90 -14.34
N ARG A 84 -4.73 12.09 -14.01
CA ARG A 84 -4.01 13.04 -13.15
C ARG A 84 -3.88 12.51 -11.71
N LEU A 85 -4.93 11.88 -11.18
CA LEU A 85 -4.89 11.25 -9.86
C LEU A 85 -3.92 10.06 -9.82
N GLU A 86 -3.91 9.22 -10.88
CA GLU A 86 -2.93 8.14 -11.04
C GLU A 86 -1.48 8.66 -11.07
N GLN A 87 -1.23 9.77 -11.77
CA GLN A 87 0.10 10.39 -11.78
C GLN A 87 0.53 10.91 -10.40
N LEU A 88 -0.36 11.62 -9.70
CA LEU A 88 -0.08 12.10 -8.35
C LEU A 88 0.22 10.95 -7.38
N LEU A 89 -0.46 9.82 -7.51
CA LEU A 89 -0.18 8.62 -6.72
C LEU A 89 1.23 8.07 -6.95
N VAL A 90 1.69 8.08 -8.21
CA VAL A 90 3.06 7.67 -8.55
C VAL A 90 4.08 8.63 -7.97
N GLU A 91 3.84 9.93 -8.05
CA GLU A 91 4.71 10.97 -7.49
C GLU A 91 4.80 10.88 -5.96
N LEU A 92 3.68 10.66 -5.27
CA LEU A 92 3.61 10.46 -3.81
C LEU A 92 4.30 9.17 -3.35
N SER A 93 4.41 8.17 -4.22
CA SER A 93 5.05 6.89 -3.92
C SER A 93 6.54 6.86 -4.29
N ALA A 94 7.04 7.90 -4.97
CA ALA A 94 8.44 8.02 -5.32
C ALA A 94 9.27 8.31 -4.07
N PRO A 95 10.49 7.75 -3.95
CA PRO A 95 11.37 8.06 -2.82
C PRO A 95 11.69 9.57 -2.83
N PRO A 96 11.71 10.23 -1.66
CA PRO A 96 12.14 11.62 -1.58
C PRO A 96 13.61 11.71 -2.01
N GLU A 97 13.94 12.67 -2.88
CA GLU A 97 15.32 13.03 -3.24
C GLU A 97 16.10 13.61 -2.06
#